data_AF-A0A2S6A3S1-F1
#
_entry.id   AF-A0A2S6A3S1-F1
#
_cell.length_a   1.000
_cell.length_b   1.000
_cell.length_c   1.000
_cell.angle_alpha   90.00
_cell.angle_beta   90.00
_cell.angle_gamma   90.00
#
_symmetry.space_group_name_H-M   'P 1'
#
loop_
_entity.id
_entity.type
_entity.pdbx_description
1 polymer ?
#
loop_
_entity_poly.entity_id
_entity_poly.type
_entity_poly.pdbx_seq_one_letter_code
_entity_poly.pdbx_strand_id
1 'polypeptide(L)'
;MGAGAPERGPLAAVVIVGSVAVAGLWGRVPWWVAPAAATVVAITLTVRVGERTAVRWLLDWCDYRFGRQARQDLLHRPARLRDVEVAAGVCGVREDGSSYVAMVQLAPNLDLPTVIAERELYTEDTVPVQDLLPMLDQFGVRIEIDIVTTGQRVRPAGSYSMLYDQLIGPHPVVGDRMTWLVLRLDPEHNLEALVRRGPVAESAPRALASAAHRIAGRLRERGMAAHALPAEALGDAIRLLHAGVELTDLRETWHHLESSVPGRSVTSYLIDWTRLGDAGLDDCWSWHRGRTTVVVSLAGGALGARGLVRYVGPASSVAPPGYLRPLGGRQADALRASLPTSTSVHRIPRTESGGDTATPEQLDALTIAIGPSGQILGSISGRPKHTLALPLFDPVRYNPRHRTIDVYADLPVAQQIVLRAMVVGADVEVHSARPQRWQQLVTAVGDPDSLRLAPDASDAEQTPAAAAQATIAVFDQIPPRASAAHTTVTISEPGAPRRRSADLAIDQVSETAIDVSIPMRTVRVDLIEPRGETRYLDSMGNPPAAGPPAITVAGGGSMPPAGPAHVVGAESDEVRR
;
A
#
# COMPACT_ATOMS: atom_id res chain seq x y z
N MET A 1 21.65 -7.54 -31.74
CA MET A 1 20.55 -7.61 -32.72
C MET A 1 20.17 -9.07 -32.94
N GLY A 2 19.31 -9.62 -32.07
CA GLY A 2 18.71 -10.94 -32.27
C GLY A 2 17.26 -10.71 -32.65
N ALA A 3 16.89 -11.01 -33.90
CA ALA A 3 15.50 -11.02 -34.32
C ALA A 3 14.75 -12.09 -33.52
N GLY A 4 13.81 -11.67 -32.67
CA GLY A 4 12.93 -12.58 -31.95
C GLY A 4 12.21 -13.47 -32.95
N ALA A 5 12.37 -14.78 -32.81
CA ALA A 5 11.63 -15.75 -33.59
C ALA A 5 10.13 -15.54 -33.34
N PRO A 6 9.32 -15.25 -34.37
CA PRO A 6 7.89 -15.08 -34.17
C PRO A 6 7.27 -16.43 -33.81
N GLU A 7 6.34 -16.42 -32.84
CA GLU A 7 5.57 -17.59 -32.48
C GLU A 7 4.86 -18.15 -33.72
N ARG A 8 5.13 -19.42 -34.05
CA ARG A 8 4.67 -20.06 -35.29
C ARG A 8 3.14 -20.24 -35.35
N GLY A 9 2.45 -20.20 -34.21
CA GLY A 9 1.00 -20.41 -34.08
C GLY A 9 0.15 -19.31 -34.74
N PRO A 10 0.25 -18.03 -34.32
CA PRO A 10 -0.55 -16.95 -34.89
C PRO A 10 -0.20 -16.66 -36.36
N LEU A 11 1.06 -16.81 -36.77
CA LEU A 11 1.46 -16.71 -38.18
C LEU A 11 0.80 -17.80 -39.04
N ALA A 12 0.74 -19.04 -38.56
CA ALA A 12 0.08 -20.12 -39.28
C ALA A 12 -1.42 -19.86 -39.45
N ALA A 13 -2.11 -19.35 -38.42
CA ALA A 13 -3.54 -19.03 -38.52
C ALA A 13 -3.83 -17.89 -39.51
N VAL A 14 -3.05 -16.80 -39.48
CA VAL A 14 -3.18 -15.68 -40.43
C VAL A 14 -2.85 -16.13 -41.85
N VAL A 15 -1.82 -16.97 -42.02
CA VAL A 15 -1.46 -17.54 -43.32
C VAL A 15 -2.55 -18.49 -43.82
N ILE A 16 -3.10 -19.38 -42.99
CA ILE A 16 -4.15 -20.33 -43.41
C ILE A 16 -5.46 -19.62 -43.76
N VAL A 17 -5.93 -18.71 -42.90
CA VAL A 17 -7.15 -17.94 -43.14
C VAL A 17 -6.98 -16.99 -44.33
N GLY A 18 -5.81 -16.35 -44.44
CA GLY A 18 -5.44 -15.52 -45.60
C GLY A 18 -5.34 -16.31 -46.90
N SER A 19 -4.80 -17.53 -46.86
CA SER A 19 -4.69 -18.42 -48.03
C SER A 19 -6.06 -18.89 -48.51
N VAL A 20 -6.97 -19.24 -47.60
CA VAL A 20 -8.34 -19.65 -47.94
C VAL A 20 -9.15 -18.48 -48.51
N ALA A 21 -8.98 -17.27 -47.95
CA ALA A 21 -9.60 -16.07 -48.49
C ALA A 21 -9.07 -15.71 -49.88
N VAL A 22 -7.75 -15.77 -50.09
CA VAL A 22 -7.12 -15.51 -51.40
C VAL A 22 -7.49 -16.58 -52.43
N ALA A 23 -7.58 -17.86 -52.03
CA ALA A 23 -8.01 -18.95 -52.92
C ALA A 23 -9.49 -18.83 -53.32
N GLY A 24 -10.37 -18.40 -52.40
CA GLY A 24 -11.79 -18.18 -52.69
C GLY A 24 -12.07 -16.94 -53.55
N LEU A 25 -11.15 -15.95 -53.55
CA LEU A 25 -11.25 -14.73 -54.35
C LEU A 25 -10.55 -14.84 -55.73
N TRP A 26 -9.87 -15.96 -56.02
CA TRP A 26 -9.13 -16.13 -57.26
C TRP A 26 -10.09 -16.24 -58.45
N GLY A 27 -10.18 -15.17 -59.25
CA GLY A 27 -10.96 -15.10 -60.49
C GLY A 27 -12.17 -14.15 -60.51
N ARG A 28 -12.53 -13.52 -59.38
CA ARG A 28 -13.67 -12.57 -59.33
C ARG A 28 -13.33 -11.15 -58.87
N VAL A 29 -12.08 -10.89 -58.52
CA VAL A 29 -11.73 -9.68 -57.77
C VAL A 29 -10.72 -8.83 -58.54
N PRO A 30 -10.90 -7.50 -58.60
CA PRO A 30 -9.96 -6.60 -59.24
C PRO A 30 -8.54 -6.74 -58.70
N TRP A 31 -7.55 -6.61 -59.60
CA TRP A 31 -6.12 -6.81 -59.31
C TRP A 31 -5.56 -5.94 -58.15
N TRP A 32 -6.20 -4.81 -57.83
CA TRP A 32 -5.83 -3.92 -56.73
C TRP A 32 -6.17 -4.47 -55.34
N VAL A 33 -7.03 -5.49 -55.23
CA VAL A 33 -7.41 -6.08 -53.93
C VAL A 33 -6.28 -6.90 -53.33
N ALA A 34 -5.47 -7.58 -54.14
CA ALA A 34 -4.32 -8.34 -53.65
C ALA A 34 -3.26 -7.45 -52.94
N PRO A 35 -2.76 -6.34 -53.53
CA PRO A 35 -1.82 -5.46 -52.83
C PRO A 35 -2.48 -4.71 -51.66
N ALA A 36 -3.77 -4.37 -51.74
CA ALA A 36 -4.49 -3.78 -50.61
C ALA A 36 -4.60 -4.77 -49.43
N ALA A 37 -4.97 -6.02 -49.68
CA ALA A 37 -5.05 -7.07 -48.67
C ALA A 37 -3.66 -7.38 -48.08
N ALA A 38 -2.62 -7.47 -48.91
CA ALA A 38 -1.24 -7.64 -48.43
C ALA A 38 -0.78 -6.46 -47.57
N THR A 39 -1.15 -5.23 -47.93
CA THR A 39 -0.84 -4.02 -47.16
C THR A 39 -1.58 -4.02 -45.81
N VAL A 40 -2.86 -4.39 -45.78
CA VAL A 40 -3.63 -4.53 -44.53
C VAL A 40 -3.04 -5.61 -43.64
N VAL A 41 -2.67 -6.77 -44.19
CA VAL A 41 -2.01 -7.84 -43.44
C VAL A 41 -0.65 -7.38 -42.91
N ALA A 42 0.16 -6.70 -43.73
CA ALA A 42 1.44 -6.14 -43.33
C ALA A 42 1.26 -5.10 -42.21
N ILE A 43 0.35 -4.15 -42.35
CA ILE A 43 0.02 -3.14 -41.31
C ILE A 43 -0.45 -3.83 -40.03
N THR A 44 -1.33 -4.83 -40.11
CA THR A 44 -1.85 -5.56 -38.94
C THR A 44 -0.75 -6.34 -38.19
N LEU A 45 0.23 -6.87 -38.93
CA LEU A 45 1.37 -7.60 -38.37
C LEU A 45 2.52 -6.69 -37.90
N THR A 46 2.66 -5.49 -38.48
CA THR A 46 3.82 -4.61 -38.24
C THR A 46 3.51 -3.43 -37.33
N VAL A 47 2.29 -2.88 -37.38
CA VAL A 47 1.93 -1.71 -36.57
C VAL A 47 1.72 -2.15 -35.12
N ARG A 48 2.62 -1.66 -34.27
CA ARG A 48 2.58 -1.84 -32.82
C ARG A 48 1.94 -0.60 -32.20
N VAL A 49 0.79 -0.78 -31.56
CA VAL A 49 0.14 0.28 -30.77
C VAL A 49 0.32 -0.08 -29.30
N GLY A 50 1.06 0.73 -28.55
CA GLY A 50 1.29 0.50 -27.11
C GLY A 50 2.02 -0.82 -26.81
N GLU A 51 3.08 -1.12 -27.59
CA GLU A 51 3.89 -2.36 -27.49
C GLU A 51 3.14 -3.67 -27.81
N ARG A 52 1.88 -3.61 -28.26
CA ARG A 52 1.13 -4.78 -28.72
C ARG A 52 0.86 -4.70 -30.21
N THR A 53 0.96 -5.84 -30.90
CA THR A 53 0.44 -5.98 -32.26
C THR A 53 -1.10 -6.01 -32.25
N ALA A 54 -1.75 -5.62 -33.34
CA ALA A 54 -3.21 -5.67 -33.45
C ALA A 54 -3.76 -7.09 -33.25
N VAL A 55 -3.01 -8.11 -33.71
CA VAL A 55 -3.32 -9.54 -33.47
C VAL A 55 -3.27 -9.85 -31.98
N ARG A 56 -2.22 -9.42 -31.27
CA ARG A 56 -2.10 -9.67 -29.83
C ARG A 56 -3.23 -8.99 -29.04
N TRP A 57 -3.58 -7.77 -29.42
CA TRP A 57 -4.71 -7.06 -28.82
C TRP A 57 -6.03 -7.82 -29.01
N LEU A 58 -6.29 -8.35 -30.22
CA LEU A 58 -7.47 -9.15 -30.51
C LEU A 58 -7.50 -10.45 -29.67
N LEU A 59 -6.36 -11.14 -29.56
CA LEU A 59 -6.24 -12.34 -28.73
C LEU A 59 -6.49 -12.03 -27.25
N ASP A 60 -5.88 -10.98 -26.70
CA ASP A 60 -6.13 -10.53 -25.33
C ASP A 60 -7.60 -10.13 -25.11
N TRP A 61 -8.24 -9.54 -26.13
CA TRP A 61 -9.66 -9.20 -26.09
C TRP A 61 -10.57 -10.42 -26.12
N CYS A 62 -10.27 -11.41 -26.97
CA CYS A 62 -10.97 -12.68 -26.99
C CYS A 62 -10.80 -13.43 -25.66
N ASP A 63 -9.56 -13.55 -25.16
CA ASP A 63 -9.24 -14.14 -23.85
C ASP A 63 -10.05 -13.45 -22.74
N TYR A 64 -10.08 -12.12 -22.75
CA TYR A 64 -10.88 -11.35 -21.80
C TYR A 64 -12.37 -11.68 -21.93
N ARG A 65 -12.92 -11.65 -23.15
CA ARG A 65 -14.36 -11.78 -23.37
C ARG A 65 -14.89 -13.17 -23.06
N PHE A 66 -14.12 -14.21 -23.37
CA PHE A 66 -14.49 -15.61 -23.16
C PHE A 66 -14.03 -16.16 -21.80
N GLY A 67 -12.93 -15.66 -21.25
CA GLY A 67 -12.40 -16.07 -19.95
C GLY A 67 -13.00 -15.34 -18.75
N ARG A 68 -13.78 -14.26 -18.97
CA ARG A 68 -14.33 -13.42 -17.89
C ARG A 68 -15.10 -14.21 -16.82
N GLN A 69 -16.01 -15.09 -17.24
CA GLN A 69 -16.83 -15.86 -16.29
C GLN A 69 -15.97 -16.80 -15.45
N ALA A 70 -15.10 -17.58 -16.08
CA ALA A 70 -14.20 -18.49 -15.38
C ALA A 70 -13.31 -17.75 -14.36
N ARG A 71 -12.82 -16.54 -14.69
CA ARG A 71 -12.02 -15.73 -13.76
C ARG A 71 -12.85 -15.15 -12.61
N GLN A 72 -14.10 -14.76 -12.87
CA GLN A 72 -15.03 -14.36 -11.81
C GLN A 72 -15.31 -15.53 -10.85
N ASP A 73 -15.58 -16.73 -11.38
CA ASP A 73 -15.80 -17.93 -10.56
C ASP A 73 -14.58 -18.26 -9.68
N LEU A 74 -13.36 -18.05 -10.19
CA LEU A 74 -12.15 -18.19 -9.40
C LEU A 74 -12.07 -17.14 -8.27
N LEU A 75 -12.40 -15.87 -8.54
CA LEU A 75 -12.42 -14.81 -7.51
C LEU A 75 -13.44 -15.12 -6.40
N HIS A 76 -14.60 -15.68 -6.75
CA HIS A 76 -15.65 -16.05 -5.81
C HIS A 76 -15.35 -17.30 -4.97
N ARG A 77 -14.28 -18.04 -5.30
CA ARG A 77 -13.93 -19.25 -4.57
C ARG A 77 -13.47 -18.91 -3.14
N PRO A 78 -14.15 -19.42 -2.09
CA PRO A 78 -13.77 -19.16 -0.71
C PRO A 78 -12.39 -19.73 -0.40
N ALA A 79 -11.63 -19.03 0.43
CA ALA A 79 -10.34 -19.52 0.91
C ALA A 79 -10.57 -20.70 1.87
N ARG A 80 -10.02 -21.87 1.54
CA ARG A 80 -9.98 -23.02 2.43
C ARG A 80 -8.67 -22.98 3.20
N LEU A 81 -8.75 -22.63 4.48
CA LEU A 81 -7.62 -22.51 5.39
C LEU A 81 -7.66 -23.67 6.38
N ARG A 82 -6.50 -24.28 6.64
CA ARG A 82 -6.34 -25.28 7.69
C ARG A 82 -5.01 -25.10 8.40
N ASP A 83 -4.99 -25.40 9.69
CA ASP A 83 -3.75 -25.48 10.44
C ASP A 83 -3.06 -26.82 10.19
N VAL A 84 -1.75 -26.74 9.97
CA VAL A 84 -0.88 -27.89 9.78
C VAL A 84 0.17 -27.86 10.87
N GLU A 85 0.11 -28.85 11.75
CA GLU A 85 1.07 -29.01 12.82
C GLU A 85 2.32 -29.75 12.30
N VAL A 86 3.48 -29.14 12.56
CA VAL A 86 4.80 -29.71 12.27
C VAL A 86 5.69 -29.54 13.50
N ALA A 87 6.83 -30.23 13.55
CA ALA A 87 7.73 -30.18 14.71
C ALA A 87 8.20 -28.76 15.09
N ALA A 88 8.22 -27.83 14.14
CA ALA A 88 8.62 -26.44 14.37
C ALA A 88 7.48 -25.54 14.90
N GLY A 89 6.23 -26.01 14.88
CA GLY A 89 5.05 -25.26 15.29
C GLY A 89 3.87 -25.41 14.32
N VAL A 90 2.81 -24.63 14.55
CA VAL A 90 1.62 -24.58 13.70
C VAL A 90 1.87 -23.63 12.53
N CYS A 91 1.41 -24.00 11.34
CA CYS A 91 1.38 -23.12 10.17
C CYS A 91 0.07 -23.30 9.41
N GLY A 92 -0.59 -22.19 9.13
CA GLY A 92 -1.79 -22.12 8.31
C GLY A 92 -1.43 -22.36 6.84
N VAL A 93 -2.15 -23.28 6.22
CA VAL A 93 -2.04 -23.59 4.80
C VAL A 93 -3.38 -23.35 4.13
N ARG A 94 -3.37 -22.57 3.05
CA ARG A 94 -4.47 -22.42 2.13
C ARG A 94 -4.39 -23.47 1.03
N GLU A 95 -5.50 -24.12 0.75
CA GLU A 95 -5.68 -24.95 -0.44
C GLU A 95 -6.33 -24.14 -1.56
N ASP A 96 -5.68 -24.03 -2.71
CA ASP A 96 -6.23 -23.34 -3.88
C ASP A 96 -6.00 -24.16 -5.15
N GLY A 97 -7.01 -24.92 -5.55
CA GLY A 97 -6.90 -25.85 -6.66
C GLY A 97 -6.00 -27.04 -6.30
N SER A 98 -4.95 -27.28 -7.09
CA SER A 98 -3.95 -28.31 -6.84
C SER A 98 -2.78 -27.83 -5.98
N SER A 99 -2.64 -26.52 -5.76
CA SER A 99 -1.49 -25.94 -5.06
C SER A 99 -1.81 -25.57 -3.60
N TYR A 100 -0.77 -25.58 -2.77
CA TYR A 100 -0.81 -25.17 -1.38
C TYR A 100 -0.10 -23.83 -1.20
N VAL A 101 -0.67 -22.95 -0.37
CA VAL A 101 -0.12 -21.61 -0.10
C VAL A 101 0.03 -21.40 1.40
N ALA A 102 1.19 -20.92 1.83
CA ALA A 102 1.46 -20.50 3.20
C ALA A 102 1.99 -19.07 3.21
N MET A 103 1.94 -18.40 4.36
CA MET A 103 2.48 -17.05 4.49
C MET A 103 3.44 -16.95 5.68
N VAL A 104 4.54 -16.25 5.46
CA VAL A 104 5.47 -15.84 6.52
C VAL A 104 5.39 -14.33 6.63
N GLN A 105 5.00 -13.83 7.79
CA GLN A 105 5.02 -12.41 8.09
C GLN A 105 6.43 -11.94 8.41
N LEU A 106 6.81 -10.78 7.87
CA LEU A 106 8.00 -10.04 8.24
C LEU A 106 7.58 -8.89 9.15
N ALA A 107 7.98 -8.96 10.41
CA ALA A 107 7.67 -7.94 11.40
C ALA A 107 8.74 -6.84 11.39
N PRO A 108 8.33 -5.56 11.49
CA PRO A 108 9.25 -4.44 11.38
C PRO A 108 10.13 -4.30 12.63
N ASN A 109 11.32 -3.73 12.44
CA ASN A 109 12.14 -3.29 13.55
C ASN A 109 11.82 -1.84 13.91
N LEU A 110 10.98 -1.64 14.93
CA LEU A 110 10.49 -0.33 15.38
C LEU A 110 11.59 0.58 15.98
N ASP A 111 12.79 0.06 16.20
CA ASP A 111 13.93 0.82 16.71
C ASP A 111 14.76 1.44 15.57
N LEU A 112 14.45 1.13 14.31
CA LEU A 112 15.12 1.69 13.15
C LEU A 112 14.32 2.89 12.60
N PRO A 113 14.80 4.15 12.78
CA PRO A 113 14.16 5.31 12.18
C PRO A 113 14.33 5.34 10.67
N THR A 114 13.38 5.97 9.99
CA THR A 114 13.45 6.30 8.57
C THR A 114 13.89 7.75 8.41
N VAL A 115 14.90 8.00 7.58
CA VAL A 115 15.33 9.35 7.22
C VAL A 115 14.79 9.69 5.84
N ILE A 116 14.00 10.75 5.77
CA ILE A 116 13.43 11.27 4.54
C ILE A 116 14.35 12.39 4.05
N ALA A 117 15.04 12.17 2.93
CA ALA A 117 15.84 13.17 2.24
C ALA A 117 15.09 13.72 1.02
N GLU A 118 15.64 14.73 0.34
CA GLU A 118 14.96 15.41 -0.78
C GLU A 118 14.52 14.48 -1.92
N ARG A 119 15.23 13.37 -2.15
CA ARG A 119 14.95 12.45 -3.27
C ARG A 119 14.98 10.97 -2.88
N GLU A 120 15.32 10.67 -1.64
CA GLU A 120 15.59 9.31 -1.18
C GLU A 120 14.98 9.07 0.19
N LEU A 121 14.52 7.85 0.41
CA LEU A 121 14.05 7.36 1.69
C LEU A 121 15.08 6.37 2.21
N TYR A 122 15.77 6.70 3.30
CA TYR A 122 16.74 5.81 3.91
C TYR A 122 16.10 5.08 5.08
N THR A 123 15.99 3.76 4.97
CA THR A 123 15.61 2.86 6.07
C THR A 123 16.56 1.69 6.12
N GLU A 124 16.94 1.30 7.33
CA GLU A 124 17.79 0.14 7.58
C GLU A 124 16.96 -1.17 7.60
N ASP A 125 15.63 -1.08 7.80
CA ASP A 125 14.72 -2.23 7.92
C ASP A 125 14.28 -2.76 6.55
N THR A 126 15.17 -3.49 5.89
CA THR A 126 14.99 -4.01 4.52
C THR A 126 15.30 -5.50 4.40
N VAL A 127 14.67 -6.17 3.42
CA VAL A 127 15.02 -7.52 2.97
C VAL A 127 15.75 -7.45 1.63
N PRO A 128 17.02 -7.89 1.58
CA PRO A 128 17.71 -8.13 0.32
C PRO A 128 17.08 -9.32 -0.41
N VAL A 129 16.72 -9.15 -1.69
CA VAL A 129 16.08 -10.23 -2.45
C VAL A 129 17.04 -11.42 -2.67
N GLN A 130 18.34 -11.15 -2.78
CA GLN A 130 19.39 -12.16 -2.85
C GLN A 130 19.35 -13.18 -1.67
N ASP A 131 18.91 -12.77 -0.48
CA ASP A 131 18.83 -13.67 0.68
C ASP A 131 17.71 -14.69 0.53
N LEU A 132 16.68 -14.39 -0.26
CA LEU A 132 15.52 -15.25 -0.48
C LEU A 132 15.73 -16.26 -1.61
N LEU A 133 16.61 -15.98 -2.58
CA LEU A 133 16.84 -16.87 -3.72
C LEU A 133 17.31 -18.28 -3.34
N PRO A 134 18.27 -18.47 -2.41
CA PRO A 134 18.65 -19.80 -1.93
C PRO A 134 17.51 -20.52 -1.19
N MET A 135 16.48 -19.79 -0.77
CA MET A 135 15.35 -20.33 -0.04
C MET A 135 14.25 -20.91 -0.94
N LEU A 136 14.34 -20.73 -2.27
CA LEU A 136 13.41 -21.31 -3.25
C LEU A 136 13.47 -22.84 -3.30
N ASP A 137 14.62 -23.44 -2.97
CA ASP A 137 14.74 -24.89 -2.79
C ASP A 137 14.83 -25.26 -1.30
N GLN A 138 13.94 -26.13 -0.86
CA GLN A 138 13.81 -26.57 0.53
C GLN A 138 13.90 -28.08 0.63
N PHE A 139 15.14 -28.58 0.74
CA PHE A 139 15.43 -30.01 0.88
C PHE A 139 14.81 -30.85 -0.25
N GLY A 140 15.04 -30.43 -1.49
CA GLY A 140 14.54 -31.10 -2.70
C GLY A 140 13.07 -30.78 -3.02
N VAL A 141 12.45 -29.84 -2.30
CA VAL A 141 11.12 -29.32 -2.61
C VAL A 141 11.27 -27.89 -3.09
N ARG A 142 10.87 -27.64 -4.33
CA ARG A 142 10.82 -26.32 -4.96
C ARG A 142 9.59 -25.57 -4.49
N ILE A 143 9.82 -24.38 -3.95
CA ILE A 143 8.80 -23.48 -3.43
C ILE A 143 8.93 -22.15 -4.14
N GLU A 144 7.80 -21.64 -4.60
CA GLU A 144 7.72 -20.30 -5.14
C GLU A 144 7.58 -19.30 -4.00
N ILE A 145 8.37 -18.22 -4.02
CA ILE A 145 8.32 -17.15 -3.03
C ILE A 145 7.91 -15.86 -3.74
N ASP A 146 6.84 -15.24 -3.28
CA ASP A 146 6.48 -13.86 -3.63
C ASP A 146 6.58 -12.98 -2.41
N ILE A 147 7.19 -11.81 -2.56
CA ILE A 147 7.25 -10.77 -1.54
C ILE A 147 6.06 -9.86 -1.79
N VAL A 148 5.12 -9.82 -0.85
CA VAL A 148 3.90 -9.03 -0.94
C VAL A 148 3.94 -7.96 0.14
N THR A 149 4.13 -6.71 -0.27
CA THR A 149 4.11 -5.55 0.61
C THR A 149 2.84 -4.76 0.35
N THR A 150 2.03 -4.52 1.38
CA THR A 150 0.86 -3.65 1.29
C THR A 150 0.98 -2.49 2.26
N GLY A 151 0.43 -1.34 1.89
CA GLY A 151 0.49 -0.20 2.76
C GLY A 151 -0.30 1.00 2.25
N GLN A 152 -0.32 2.02 3.09
CA GLN A 152 -0.94 3.31 2.85
C GLN A 152 -0.01 4.41 3.33
N ARG A 153 0.07 5.50 2.56
CA ARG A 153 0.81 6.70 2.96
C ARG A 153 0.21 7.30 4.23
N VAL A 154 -1.12 7.47 4.19
CA VAL A 154 -1.97 8.05 5.22
C VAL A 154 -3.32 7.34 5.24
N ARG A 155 -4.03 7.42 6.36
CA ARG A 155 -5.42 6.95 6.47
C ARG A 155 -6.30 7.64 5.40
N PRO A 156 -7.19 6.91 4.69
CA PRO A 156 -7.93 7.44 3.54
C PRO A 156 -9.00 8.48 3.87
N ALA A 157 -9.38 8.61 5.14
CA ALA A 157 -10.40 9.55 5.62
C ALA A 157 -9.81 10.51 6.65
N GLY A 158 -10.37 11.73 6.70
CA GLY A 158 -10.00 12.77 7.67
C GLY A 158 -9.44 14.03 7.02
N SER A 159 -9.91 15.18 7.49
CA SER A 159 -9.40 16.50 7.05
C SER A 159 -7.92 16.69 7.37
N TYR A 160 -7.43 16.02 8.42
CA TYR A 160 -6.03 16.05 8.82
C TYR A 160 -5.15 15.15 7.94
N SER A 161 -5.64 13.98 7.49
CA SER A 161 -4.92 13.09 6.57
C SER A 161 -4.52 13.79 5.27
N MET A 162 -5.39 14.68 4.75
CA MET A 162 -5.07 15.50 3.57
C MET A 162 -3.94 16.52 3.84
N LEU A 163 -3.93 17.15 5.02
CA LEU A 163 -2.88 18.09 5.39
C LEU A 163 -1.54 17.39 5.60
N TYR A 164 -1.57 16.20 6.21
CA TYR A 164 -0.37 15.40 6.43
C TYR A 164 0.18 14.80 5.12
N ASP A 165 -0.67 14.37 4.17
CA ASP A 165 -0.22 13.97 2.83
C ASP A 165 0.44 15.14 2.07
N GLN A 166 -0.04 16.37 2.27
CA GLN A 166 0.62 17.58 1.74
C GLN A 166 1.98 17.84 2.40
N LEU A 167 2.11 17.59 3.71
CA LEU A 167 3.38 17.68 4.43
C LEU A 167 4.40 16.66 3.90
N ILE A 168 3.97 15.42 3.67
CA ILE A 168 4.81 14.37 3.06
C ILE A 168 5.19 14.77 1.62
N GLY A 169 4.28 15.41 0.88
CA GLY A 169 4.54 15.82 -0.49
C GLY A 169 4.80 14.62 -1.42
N PRO A 170 5.77 14.69 -2.34
CA PRO A 170 6.04 13.62 -3.31
C PRO A 170 6.82 12.43 -2.73
N HIS A 171 7.30 12.51 -1.49
CA HIS A 171 8.15 11.46 -0.91
C HIS A 171 7.38 10.13 -0.78
N PRO A 172 8.00 8.97 -1.04
CA PRO A 172 7.37 7.65 -0.94
C PRO A 172 7.25 7.15 0.51
N VAL A 173 6.80 8.02 1.42
CA VAL A 173 6.61 7.69 2.84
C VAL A 173 5.36 6.85 2.99
N VAL A 174 5.47 5.72 3.67
CA VAL A 174 4.36 4.79 3.89
C VAL A 174 4.13 4.69 5.39
N GLY A 175 3.05 5.33 5.87
CA GLY A 175 2.70 5.38 7.29
C GLY A 175 2.35 4.00 7.87
N ASP A 176 1.53 3.23 7.14
CA ASP A 176 1.17 1.84 7.47
C ASP A 176 1.74 0.93 6.38
N ARG A 177 2.75 0.12 6.71
CA ARG A 177 3.36 -0.86 5.79
C ARG A 177 3.45 -2.21 6.47
N MET A 178 3.01 -3.24 5.75
CA MET A 178 3.13 -4.64 6.16
C MET A 178 3.67 -5.46 5.00
N THR A 179 4.56 -6.41 5.32
CA THR A 179 5.19 -7.27 4.32
C THR A 179 5.06 -8.74 4.71
N TRP A 180 4.70 -9.58 3.74
CA TRP A 180 4.70 -11.03 3.88
C TRP A 180 5.47 -11.68 2.73
N LEU A 181 5.99 -12.86 3.01
CA LEU A 181 6.39 -13.82 2.00
C LEU A 181 5.24 -14.80 1.77
N VAL A 182 4.71 -14.83 0.56
CA VAL A 182 3.72 -15.81 0.11
C VAL A 182 4.49 -16.99 -0.50
N LEU A 183 4.35 -18.15 0.13
CA LEU A 183 5.01 -19.39 -0.27
C LEU A 183 4.02 -20.28 -0.99
N ARG A 184 4.32 -20.73 -2.22
CA ARG A 184 3.49 -21.66 -2.96
C ARG A 184 4.21 -22.96 -3.23
N LEU A 185 3.51 -24.07 -3.01
CA LEU A 185 3.97 -25.41 -3.36
C LEU A 185 2.97 -26.02 -4.32
N ASP A 186 3.44 -26.33 -5.53
CA ASP A 186 2.71 -27.14 -6.48
C ASP A 186 3.15 -28.61 -6.34
N PRO A 187 2.25 -29.52 -5.94
CA PRO A 187 2.56 -30.93 -5.81
C PRO A 187 3.01 -31.59 -7.12
N GLU A 188 2.52 -31.13 -8.28
CA GLU A 188 2.86 -31.73 -9.57
C GLU A 188 4.36 -31.54 -9.87
N HIS A 189 4.88 -30.34 -9.61
CA HIS A 189 6.30 -30.02 -9.76
C HIS A 189 7.20 -30.65 -8.69
N ASN A 190 6.62 -31.17 -7.61
CA ASN A 190 7.35 -31.70 -6.44
C ASN A 190 7.06 -33.18 -6.16
N LEU A 191 6.41 -33.88 -7.10
CA LEU A 191 5.86 -35.20 -6.88
C LEU A 191 6.90 -36.21 -6.36
N GLU A 192 8.09 -36.23 -6.95
CA GLU A 192 9.15 -37.16 -6.57
C GLU A 192 9.59 -36.99 -5.10
N ALA A 193 9.76 -35.73 -4.66
CA ALA A 193 10.17 -35.44 -3.29
C ALA A 193 9.05 -35.72 -2.28
N LEU A 194 7.79 -35.51 -2.68
CA LEU A 194 6.62 -35.67 -1.83
C LEU A 194 6.23 -37.14 -1.62
N VAL A 195 6.28 -37.96 -2.67
CA VAL A 195 5.95 -39.40 -2.60
C VAL A 195 6.89 -40.14 -1.66
N ARG A 196 8.19 -39.77 -1.64
CA ARG A 196 9.17 -40.32 -0.69
C ARG A 196 8.82 -40.06 0.78
N ARG A 197 7.98 -39.07 1.06
CA ARG A 197 7.53 -38.67 2.40
C ARG A 197 6.15 -39.23 2.77
N GLY A 198 5.49 -39.95 1.87
CA GLY A 198 4.15 -40.52 2.06
C GLY A 198 3.11 -39.95 1.09
N PRO A 199 1.81 -40.19 1.36
CA PRO A 199 0.72 -39.73 0.51
C PRO A 199 0.77 -38.21 0.28
N VAL A 200 0.71 -37.77 -0.99
CA VAL A 200 0.91 -36.36 -1.39
C VAL A 200 -0.07 -35.41 -0.70
N ALA A 201 -1.33 -35.83 -0.49
CA ALA A 201 -2.36 -35.02 0.17
C ALA A 201 -2.01 -34.66 1.63
N GLU A 202 -1.21 -35.49 2.30
CA GLU A 202 -0.74 -35.27 3.67
C GLU A 202 0.68 -34.71 3.72
N SER A 203 1.55 -35.14 2.79
CA SER A 203 2.96 -34.76 2.79
C SER A 203 3.20 -33.36 2.22
N ALA A 204 2.43 -32.92 1.22
CA ALA A 204 2.53 -31.59 0.62
C ALA A 204 2.26 -30.43 1.60
N PRO A 205 1.13 -30.39 2.33
CA PRO A 205 0.87 -29.33 3.31
C PRO A 205 1.92 -29.33 4.44
N ARG A 206 2.33 -30.50 4.94
CA ARG A 206 3.38 -30.61 5.97
C ARG A 206 4.75 -30.17 5.46
N ALA A 207 5.08 -30.46 4.21
CA ALA A 207 6.32 -30.02 3.58
C ALA A 207 6.37 -28.49 3.44
N LEU A 208 5.27 -27.88 3.01
CA LEU A 208 5.14 -26.42 2.92
C LEU A 208 5.18 -25.75 4.29
N ALA A 209 4.43 -26.25 5.27
CA ALA A 209 4.44 -25.75 6.66
C ALA A 209 5.85 -25.81 7.28
N SER A 210 6.55 -26.94 7.10
CA SER A 210 7.93 -27.09 7.56
C SER A 210 8.88 -26.13 6.85
N ALA A 211 8.69 -25.91 5.55
CA ALA A 211 9.49 -24.95 4.80
C ALA A 211 9.25 -23.51 5.25
N ALA A 212 8.00 -23.12 5.52
CA ALA A 212 7.66 -21.80 6.04
C ALA A 212 8.40 -21.50 7.35
N HIS A 213 8.38 -22.44 8.29
CA HIS A 213 9.10 -22.31 9.56
C HIS A 213 10.63 -22.24 9.38
N ARG A 214 11.20 -23.00 8.44
CA ARG A 214 12.64 -22.93 8.14
C ARG A 214 13.04 -21.60 7.50
N ILE A 215 12.24 -21.11 6.56
CA ILE A 215 12.45 -19.80 5.92
C ILE A 215 12.39 -18.71 7.00
N ALA A 216 11.35 -18.72 7.85
CA ALA A 216 11.23 -17.80 8.97
C ALA A 216 12.43 -17.90 9.94
N GLY A 217 12.90 -19.12 10.25
CA GLY A 217 14.10 -19.35 11.05
C GLY A 217 15.36 -18.74 10.45
N ARG A 218 15.60 -18.95 9.14
CA ARG A 218 16.76 -18.39 8.42
C ARG A 218 16.75 -16.87 8.31
N LEU A 219 15.56 -16.26 8.29
CA LEU A 219 15.42 -14.81 8.32
C LEU A 219 15.70 -14.26 9.73
N ARG A 220 15.24 -14.95 10.78
CA ARG A 220 15.56 -14.62 12.18
C ARG A 220 17.04 -14.73 12.49
N GLU A 221 17.72 -15.74 11.95
CA GLU A 221 19.19 -15.88 12.03
C GLU A 221 19.94 -14.69 11.39
N ARG A 222 19.31 -13.99 10.44
CA ARG A 222 19.83 -12.78 9.80
C ARG A 222 19.37 -11.48 10.48
N GLY A 223 18.69 -11.56 11.62
CA GLY A 223 18.21 -10.40 12.38
C GLY A 223 16.85 -9.85 11.95
N MET A 224 16.15 -10.49 11.01
CA MET A 224 14.79 -10.10 10.61
C MET A 224 13.75 -10.86 11.42
N ALA A 225 12.81 -10.14 12.05
CA ALA A 225 11.71 -10.78 12.76
C ALA A 225 10.74 -11.42 11.75
N ALA A 226 10.63 -12.74 11.74
CA ALA A 226 9.80 -13.47 10.79
C ALA A 226 9.01 -14.59 11.45
N HIS A 227 7.72 -14.71 11.11
CA HIS A 227 6.78 -15.66 11.71
C HIS A 227 5.93 -16.36 10.65
N ALA A 228 5.91 -17.69 10.64
CA ALA A 228 4.93 -18.44 9.86
C ALA A 228 3.54 -18.21 10.46
N LEU A 229 2.56 -17.84 9.63
CA LEU A 229 1.22 -17.50 10.10
C LEU A 229 0.38 -18.77 10.36
N PRO A 230 -0.36 -18.86 11.47
CA PRO A 230 -1.45 -19.84 11.63
C PRO A 230 -2.64 -19.50 10.72
N ALA A 231 -3.59 -20.41 10.57
CA ALA A 231 -4.71 -20.29 9.64
C ALA A 231 -5.58 -19.06 9.92
N GLU A 232 -5.81 -18.72 11.19
CA GLU A 232 -6.57 -17.52 11.58
C GLU A 232 -5.86 -16.23 11.11
N ALA A 233 -4.58 -16.08 11.47
CA ALA A 233 -3.78 -14.93 11.07
C ALA A 233 -3.56 -14.83 9.55
N LEU A 234 -3.49 -15.98 8.86
CA LEU A 234 -3.50 -16.04 7.40
C LEU A 234 -4.82 -15.52 6.83
N GLY A 235 -5.95 -15.85 7.47
CA GLY A 235 -7.26 -15.29 7.14
C GLY A 235 -7.33 -13.77 7.32
N ASP A 236 -6.77 -13.25 8.42
CA ASP A 236 -6.66 -11.80 8.64
C ASP A 236 -5.78 -11.09 7.61
N ALA A 237 -4.64 -11.69 7.27
CA ALA A 237 -3.76 -11.16 6.22
C ALA A 237 -4.47 -11.12 4.86
N ILE A 238 -5.26 -12.15 4.51
CA ILE A 238 -6.09 -12.16 3.31
C ILE A 238 -7.10 -11.02 3.32
N ARG A 239 -7.84 -10.83 4.42
CA ARG A 239 -8.81 -9.73 4.58
C ARG A 239 -8.14 -8.37 4.41
N LEU A 240 -6.97 -8.17 5.00
CA LEU A 240 -6.22 -6.93 4.87
C LEU A 240 -5.75 -6.70 3.42
N LEU A 241 -5.29 -7.74 2.74
CA LEU A 241 -4.92 -7.67 1.32
C LEU A 241 -6.12 -7.45 0.39
N HIS A 242 -7.36 -7.67 0.82
CA HIS A 242 -8.54 -7.23 0.08
C HIS A 242 -8.76 -5.72 0.15
N ALA A 243 -8.13 -5.02 1.11
CA ALA A 243 -8.23 -3.59 1.30
C ALA A 243 -9.68 -3.06 1.41
N GLY A 244 -10.56 -3.86 2.04
CA GLY A 244 -11.98 -3.53 2.21
C GLY A 244 -12.84 -3.68 0.95
N VAL A 245 -12.39 -4.47 -0.02
CA VAL A 245 -13.17 -4.84 -1.20
C VAL A 245 -13.64 -6.29 -1.08
N GLU A 246 -14.94 -6.53 -1.27
CA GLU A 246 -15.45 -7.90 -1.38
C GLU A 246 -15.16 -8.47 -2.77
N LEU A 247 -14.49 -9.62 -2.83
CA LEU A 247 -14.14 -10.26 -4.10
C LEU A 247 -15.37 -10.68 -4.91
N THR A 248 -16.50 -10.91 -4.24
CA THR A 248 -17.79 -11.24 -4.86
C THR A 248 -18.42 -10.09 -5.63
N ASP A 249 -18.12 -8.87 -5.20
CA ASP A 249 -18.75 -7.65 -5.73
C ASP A 249 -17.96 -7.07 -6.91
N LEU A 250 -16.77 -7.61 -7.18
CA LEU A 250 -15.87 -7.10 -8.20
C LEU A 250 -16.30 -7.49 -9.60
N ARG A 251 -16.49 -6.45 -10.43
CA ARG A 251 -16.75 -6.61 -11.86
C ARG A 251 -15.50 -6.22 -12.66
N GLU A 252 -14.95 -7.19 -13.39
CA GLU A 252 -13.79 -6.94 -14.25
C GLU A 252 -14.19 -6.09 -15.45
N THR A 253 -13.55 -4.94 -15.63
CA THR A 253 -13.55 -4.19 -16.89
C THR A 253 -12.20 -4.39 -17.60
N TRP A 254 -12.04 -3.83 -18.80
CA TRP A 254 -10.77 -3.92 -19.50
C TRP A 254 -9.61 -3.28 -18.71
N HIS A 255 -9.81 -2.15 -18.05
CA HIS A 255 -8.72 -1.38 -17.44
C HIS A 255 -8.62 -1.57 -15.92
N HIS A 256 -9.73 -1.83 -15.24
CA HIS A 256 -9.82 -1.92 -13.79
C HIS A 256 -10.93 -2.88 -13.34
N LEU A 257 -10.95 -3.24 -12.07
CA LEU A 257 -12.07 -3.93 -11.41
C LEU A 257 -12.91 -2.89 -10.68
N GLU A 258 -14.21 -2.88 -10.96
CA GLU A 258 -15.19 -1.99 -10.32
C GLU A 258 -15.76 -2.67 -9.09
N SER A 259 -15.76 -1.96 -7.96
CA SER A 259 -16.51 -2.36 -6.77
C SER A 259 -17.94 -1.85 -6.84
N SER A 260 -18.85 -2.51 -6.12
CA SER A 260 -20.21 -2.02 -5.85
C SER A 260 -20.20 -0.68 -5.10
N VAL A 261 -19.15 -0.43 -4.31
CA VAL A 261 -18.96 0.81 -3.55
C VAL A 261 -18.46 1.93 -4.49
N PRO A 262 -19.19 3.06 -4.61
CA PRO A 262 -18.78 4.18 -5.45
C PRO A 262 -17.40 4.73 -5.07
N GLY A 263 -16.60 5.08 -6.07
CA GLY A 263 -15.27 5.67 -5.84
C GLY A 263 -14.22 4.69 -5.31
N ARG A 264 -14.48 3.37 -5.33
CA ARG A 264 -13.49 2.34 -5.02
C ARG A 264 -13.30 1.42 -6.23
N SER A 265 -12.16 1.54 -6.90
CA SER A 265 -11.74 0.62 -7.95
C SER A 265 -10.44 -0.08 -7.57
N VAL A 266 -10.21 -1.25 -8.16
CA VAL A 266 -8.96 -2.00 -8.05
C VAL A 266 -8.28 -1.98 -9.40
N THR A 267 -7.09 -1.42 -9.46
CA THR A 267 -6.32 -1.31 -10.70
C THR A 267 -4.92 -1.86 -10.49
N SER A 268 -4.51 -2.79 -11.37
CA SER A 268 -3.24 -3.47 -11.30
C SER A 268 -2.39 -3.19 -12.55
N TYR A 269 -1.09 -3.04 -12.32
CA TYR A 269 -0.08 -2.75 -13.33
C TYR A 269 1.10 -3.69 -13.15
N LEU A 270 1.74 -4.05 -14.26
CA LEU A 270 3.01 -4.77 -14.27
C LEU A 270 4.15 -3.76 -14.21
N ILE A 271 5.20 -4.07 -13.45
CA ILE A 271 6.37 -3.19 -13.34
C ILE A 271 7.32 -3.48 -14.49
N ASP A 272 7.73 -2.43 -15.19
CA ASP A 272 8.80 -2.44 -16.17
C ASP A 272 10.13 -2.09 -15.51
N TRP A 273 10.96 -3.10 -15.29
CA TRP A 273 12.26 -2.99 -14.66
C TRP A 273 13.24 -2.14 -15.47
N THR A 274 13.03 -1.98 -16.78
CA THR A 274 13.90 -1.16 -17.63
C THR A 274 13.59 0.34 -17.52
N ARG A 275 12.40 0.68 -17.01
CA ARG A 275 11.92 2.06 -16.89
C ARG A 275 11.80 2.56 -15.45
N LEU A 276 11.96 1.68 -14.47
CA LEU A 276 11.86 2.03 -13.05
C LEU A 276 12.93 3.08 -12.65
N GLY A 277 14.11 3.00 -13.26
CA GLY A 277 15.21 3.94 -13.01
C GLY A 277 15.70 3.91 -11.56
N ASP A 278 16.34 4.98 -11.14
CA ASP A 278 16.98 5.08 -9.81
C ASP A 278 15.97 5.26 -8.65
N ALA A 279 14.72 5.62 -8.95
CA ALA A 279 13.69 5.81 -7.93
C ALA A 279 13.27 4.49 -7.26
N GLY A 280 13.56 3.35 -7.91
CA GLY A 280 13.31 2.02 -7.38
C GLY A 280 11.82 1.71 -7.16
N LEU A 281 11.54 0.66 -6.41
CA LEU A 281 10.17 0.23 -6.12
C LEU A 281 9.41 1.21 -5.22
N ASP A 282 10.12 2.08 -4.48
CA ASP A 282 9.48 3.01 -3.56
C ASP A 282 8.61 4.05 -4.28
N ASP A 283 8.93 4.40 -5.53
CA ASP A 283 8.08 5.32 -6.30
C ASP A 283 6.66 4.78 -6.54
N CYS A 284 6.44 3.47 -6.43
CA CYS A 284 5.09 2.88 -6.49
C CYS A 284 4.15 3.44 -5.41
N TRP A 285 4.69 3.95 -4.30
CA TRP A 285 3.94 4.54 -3.18
C TRP A 285 3.68 6.05 -3.35
N SER A 286 4.27 6.72 -4.34
CA SER A 286 4.14 8.18 -4.52
C SER A 286 2.92 8.57 -5.36
N TRP A 287 2.59 7.75 -6.36
CA TRP A 287 1.63 8.12 -7.41
C TRP A 287 0.15 8.08 -6.98
N HIS A 288 -0.24 7.11 -6.15
CA HIS A 288 -1.65 6.86 -5.83
C HIS A 288 -1.92 7.02 -4.33
N ARG A 289 -3.06 7.64 -3.98
CA ARG A 289 -3.46 7.90 -2.59
C ARG A 289 -4.21 6.75 -1.89
N GLY A 290 -4.66 5.76 -2.66
CA GLY A 290 -5.30 4.55 -2.15
C GLY A 290 -4.33 3.56 -1.48
N ARG A 291 -4.85 2.39 -1.08
CA ARG A 291 -4.01 1.29 -0.58
C ARG A 291 -3.22 0.69 -1.73
N THR A 292 -1.91 0.65 -1.58
CA THR A 292 -0.98 0.12 -2.58
C THR A 292 -0.52 -1.26 -2.13
N THR A 293 -0.39 -2.19 -3.07
CA THR A 293 0.20 -3.51 -2.85
C THR A 293 1.24 -3.74 -3.93
N VAL A 294 2.50 -3.86 -3.53
CA VAL A 294 3.62 -4.19 -4.41
C VAL A 294 3.94 -5.67 -4.21
N VAL A 295 4.07 -6.40 -5.31
CA VAL A 295 4.42 -7.82 -5.33
C VAL A 295 5.67 -8.01 -6.18
N VAL A 296 6.69 -8.60 -5.58
CA VAL A 296 7.90 -9.05 -6.27
C VAL A 296 7.89 -10.58 -6.25
N SER A 297 7.63 -11.19 -7.40
CA SER A 297 7.55 -12.64 -7.55
C SER A 297 8.91 -13.21 -7.93
N LEU A 298 9.40 -14.14 -7.12
CA LEU A 298 10.63 -14.91 -7.37
C LEU A 298 10.32 -16.30 -7.95
N ALA A 299 9.03 -16.60 -8.16
CA ALA A 299 8.54 -17.88 -8.67
C ALA A 299 9.13 -18.27 -10.04
N GLY A 300 9.61 -17.29 -10.82
CA GLY A 300 10.22 -17.55 -12.13
C GLY A 300 11.49 -18.38 -12.09
N GLY A 301 12.21 -18.44 -10.96
CA GLY A 301 13.51 -19.12 -10.88
C GLY A 301 14.44 -18.62 -11.99
N ALA A 302 14.86 -19.52 -12.89
CA ALA A 302 15.69 -19.19 -14.05
C ALA A 302 15.04 -18.20 -15.05
N LEU A 303 13.71 -18.06 -14.99
CA LEU A 303 12.95 -17.12 -15.83
C LEU A 303 13.03 -15.67 -15.36
N GLY A 304 13.67 -15.40 -14.22
CA GLY A 304 13.82 -14.08 -13.62
C GLY A 304 12.63 -13.65 -12.76
N ALA A 305 12.83 -12.64 -11.92
CA ALA A 305 11.80 -12.10 -11.03
C ALA A 305 10.89 -11.10 -11.78
N ARG A 306 9.63 -10.98 -11.34
CA ARG A 306 8.65 -10.05 -11.95
C ARG A 306 7.95 -9.21 -10.89
N GLY A 307 7.62 -7.97 -11.24
CA GLY A 307 6.99 -7.00 -10.36
C GLY A 307 5.54 -6.70 -10.77
N LEU A 308 4.65 -6.61 -9.79
CA LEU A 308 3.26 -6.22 -9.96
C LEU A 308 2.91 -5.18 -8.90
N VAL A 309 2.17 -4.14 -9.26
CA VAL A 309 1.58 -3.22 -8.30
C VAL A 309 0.07 -3.18 -8.46
N ARG A 310 -0.65 -3.11 -7.35
CA ARG A 310 -2.10 -2.98 -7.27
C ARG A 310 -2.47 -1.80 -6.40
N TYR A 311 -3.40 -1.00 -6.88
CA TYR A 311 -3.97 0.14 -6.19
C TYR A 311 -5.45 -0.11 -5.90
N VAL A 312 -5.87 0.16 -4.67
CA VAL A 312 -7.26 0.10 -4.24
C VAL A 312 -7.67 1.48 -3.70
N GLY A 313 -8.60 2.14 -4.38
CA GLY A 313 -9.04 3.48 -3.99
C GLY A 313 -9.79 4.20 -5.11
N PRO A 314 -9.90 5.54 -5.04
CA PRO A 314 -10.49 6.32 -6.12
C PRO A 314 -9.63 6.22 -7.38
N ALA A 315 -10.27 6.18 -8.54
CA ALA A 315 -9.55 6.18 -9.81
C ALA A 315 -8.64 7.42 -9.91
N SER A 316 -7.37 7.22 -10.27
CA SER A 316 -6.44 8.32 -10.49
C SER A 316 -6.85 9.12 -11.73
N SER A 317 -6.90 10.45 -11.60
CA SER A 317 -7.08 11.37 -12.72
C SER A 317 -5.78 11.65 -13.48
N VAL A 318 -4.63 11.25 -12.91
CA VAL A 318 -3.30 11.44 -13.48
C VAL A 318 -2.86 10.15 -14.15
N ALA A 319 -2.21 10.26 -15.32
CA ALA A 319 -1.65 9.11 -16.01
C ALA A 319 -0.64 8.35 -15.12
N PRO A 320 -0.57 7.01 -15.23
CA PRO A 320 0.40 6.22 -14.48
C PRO A 320 1.83 6.54 -14.94
N PRO A 321 2.84 6.43 -14.05
CA PRO A 321 4.24 6.53 -14.42
C PRO A 321 4.62 5.56 -15.53
N GLY A 322 5.61 5.92 -16.35
CA GLY A 322 5.98 5.15 -17.55
C GLY A 322 6.48 3.73 -17.31
N TYR A 323 6.87 3.39 -16.06
CA TYR A 323 7.24 2.05 -15.64
C TYR A 323 6.04 1.17 -15.24
N LEU A 324 4.85 1.76 -15.07
CA LEU A 324 3.62 1.02 -14.77
C LEU A 324 2.88 0.66 -16.05
N ARG A 325 2.91 -0.61 -16.40
CA ARG A 325 2.30 -1.13 -17.62
C ARG A 325 0.87 -1.61 -17.37
N PRO A 326 -0.13 -1.10 -18.10
CA PRO A 326 -1.52 -1.48 -17.89
C PRO A 326 -1.79 -2.93 -18.28
N LEU A 327 -2.54 -3.64 -17.43
CA LEU A 327 -2.93 -5.03 -17.62
C LEU A 327 -4.35 -5.12 -18.22
N GLY A 328 -4.50 -4.60 -19.43
CA GLY A 328 -5.75 -4.62 -20.19
C GLY A 328 -6.34 -6.03 -20.29
N GLY A 329 -7.56 -6.22 -19.78
CA GLY A 329 -8.33 -7.46 -19.81
C GLY A 329 -7.84 -8.57 -18.88
N ARG A 330 -6.90 -8.28 -17.97
CA ARG A 330 -6.26 -9.25 -17.06
C ARG A 330 -6.25 -8.79 -15.60
N GLN A 331 -7.17 -7.89 -15.23
CA GLN A 331 -7.22 -7.30 -13.91
C GLN A 331 -7.62 -8.32 -12.84
N ALA A 332 -8.50 -9.27 -13.17
CA ALA A 332 -8.87 -10.36 -12.25
C ALA A 332 -7.67 -11.29 -11.96
N ASP A 333 -6.89 -11.64 -12.98
CA ASP A 333 -5.69 -12.47 -12.83
C ASP A 333 -4.61 -11.75 -12.01
N ALA A 334 -4.43 -10.45 -12.28
CA ALA A 334 -3.51 -9.60 -11.52
C ALA A 334 -3.93 -9.46 -10.05
N LEU A 335 -5.22 -9.28 -9.79
CA LEU A 335 -5.75 -9.28 -8.42
C LEU A 335 -5.43 -10.60 -7.72
N ARG A 336 -5.71 -11.75 -8.35
CA ARG A 336 -5.37 -13.06 -7.76
C ARG A 336 -3.87 -13.23 -7.53
N ALA A 337 -3.03 -12.75 -8.45
CA ALA A 337 -1.58 -12.79 -8.33
C ALA A 337 -1.06 -11.96 -7.15
N SER A 338 -1.77 -10.88 -6.79
CA SER A 338 -1.47 -10.06 -5.62
C SER A 338 -1.99 -10.60 -4.27
N LEU A 339 -2.75 -11.69 -4.30
CA LEU A 339 -3.31 -12.35 -3.13
C LEU A 339 -2.58 -13.68 -2.88
N PRO A 340 -2.63 -14.24 -1.65
CA PRO A 340 -2.07 -15.55 -1.37
C PRO A 340 -2.97 -16.64 -1.97
N THR A 341 -2.93 -16.77 -3.29
CA THR A 341 -3.61 -17.79 -4.10
C THR A 341 -2.57 -18.61 -4.86
N SER A 342 -2.98 -19.67 -5.55
CA SER A 342 -2.11 -20.44 -6.44
C SER A 342 -1.63 -19.64 -7.67
N THR A 343 -2.27 -18.50 -7.98
CA THR A 343 -1.88 -17.66 -9.10
C THR A 343 -0.63 -16.87 -8.73
N SER A 344 0.47 -17.10 -9.46
CA SER A 344 1.67 -16.26 -9.45
C SER A 344 1.58 -15.17 -10.53
N VAL A 345 2.34 -14.08 -10.36
CA VAL A 345 2.56 -13.05 -11.40
C VAL A 345 3.04 -13.69 -12.71
N HIS A 346 3.73 -14.82 -12.66
CA HIS A 346 4.19 -15.57 -13.84
C HIS A 346 3.07 -16.18 -14.69
N ARG A 347 1.83 -16.29 -14.19
CA ARG A 347 0.66 -16.67 -15.01
C ARG A 347 0.19 -15.55 -15.94
N ILE A 348 0.55 -14.30 -15.64
CA ILE A 348 0.29 -13.17 -16.54
C ILE A 348 1.28 -13.26 -17.70
N PRO A 349 0.85 -13.24 -18.97
CA PRO A 349 1.78 -13.36 -20.09
C PRO A 349 2.88 -12.31 -20.05
N ARG A 350 4.06 -12.71 -20.53
CA ARG A 350 5.18 -11.80 -20.65
C ARG A 350 4.90 -10.74 -21.68
N THR A 351 5.47 -9.58 -21.44
CA THR A 351 5.52 -8.54 -22.47
C THR A 351 6.49 -8.93 -23.60
N GLU A 352 6.16 -8.54 -24.83
CA GLU A 352 7.03 -8.76 -25.99
C GLU A 352 8.37 -8.03 -25.87
N SER A 353 8.42 -6.93 -25.11
CA SER A 353 9.66 -6.18 -24.88
C SER A 353 10.57 -6.80 -23.82
N GLY A 354 10.11 -7.80 -23.06
CA GLY A 354 10.88 -8.46 -21.99
C GLY A 354 11.22 -7.58 -20.77
N GLY A 355 10.83 -6.30 -20.76
CA GLY A 355 11.14 -5.37 -19.67
C GLY A 355 10.42 -5.65 -18.34
N ASP A 356 9.47 -6.59 -18.34
CA ASP A 356 8.75 -7.01 -17.15
C ASP A 356 9.47 -8.06 -16.29
N THR A 357 10.67 -8.45 -16.69
CA THR A 357 11.54 -9.41 -15.99
C THR A 357 12.79 -8.69 -15.51
N ALA A 358 13.09 -8.77 -14.21
CA ALA A 358 14.30 -8.18 -13.63
C ALA A 358 15.55 -8.92 -14.11
N THR A 359 16.63 -8.18 -14.38
CA THR A 359 17.94 -8.78 -14.62
C THR A 359 18.55 -9.30 -13.31
N PRO A 360 19.51 -10.24 -13.36
CA PRO A 360 20.20 -10.71 -12.15
C PRO A 360 20.87 -9.58 -11.36
N GLU A 361 21.53 -8.65 -12.05
CA GLU A 361 22.19 -7.48 -11.43
C GLU A 361 21.20 -6.57 -10.70
N GLN A 362 20.02 -6.35 -11.30
CA GLN A 362 18.95 -5.58 -10.64
C GLN A 362 18.42 -6.29 -9.40
N LEU A 363 18.34 -7.62 -9.45
CA LEU A 363 17.83 -8.44 -8.35
C LEU A 363 18.80 -8.50 -7.17
N ASP A 364 20.11 -8.57 -7.46
CA ASP A 364 21.17 -8.57 -6.45
C ASP A 364 21.23 -7.23 -5.69
N ALA A 365 20.95 -6.11 -6.37
CA ALA A 365 20.86 -4.79 -5.76
C ALA A 365 19.50 -4.49 -5.11
N LEU A 366 18.48 -5.32 -5.33
CA LEU A 366 17.12 -5.04 -4.89
C LEU A 366 16.95 -5.30 -3.39
N THR A 367 16.60 -4.25 -2.66
CA THR A 367 16.19 -4.30 -1.26
C THR A 367 14.74 -3.84 -1.12
N ILE A 368 13.98 -4.50 -0.25
CA ILE A 368 12.56 -4.20 -0.02
C ILE A 368 12.37 -3.82 1.44
N ALA A 369 11.90 -2.60 1.69
CA ALA A 369 11.60 -2.15 3.04
C ALA A 369 10.37 -2.86 3.63
N ILE A 370 10.54 -3.47 4.80
CA ILE A 370 9.53 -4.34 5.45
C ILE A 370 8.51 -3.52 6.23
N GLY A 371 9.00 -2.50 6.95
CA GLY A 371 8.25 -1.79 7.98
C GLY A 371 7.69 -0.43 7.57
N PRO A 372 6.77 0.12 8.38
CA PRO A 372 6.25 1.46 8.19
C PRO A 372 7.39 2.48 8.30
N SER A 373 7.35 3.53 7.49
CA SER A 373 8.21 4.70 7.69
C SER A 373 7.93 5.40 9.02
N GLY A 374 6.70 5.22 9.53
CA GLY A 374 6.22 5.86 10.74
C GLY A 374 5.83 7.31 10.54
N GLN A 375 5.62 8.02 11.64
CA GLN A 375 5.25 9.43 11.62
C GLN A 375 6.48 10.32 11.61
N ILE A 376 6.37 11.48 10.97
CA ILE A 376 7.42 12.50 10.94
C ILE A 376 7.46 13.18 12.31
N LEU A 377 8.60 13.10 12.98
CA LEU A 377 8.84 13.78 14.26
C LEU A 377 9.35 15.22 14.03
N GLY A 378 10.15 15.43 12.98
CA GLY A 378 10.65 16.75 12.60
C GLY A 378 11.94 16.66 11.76
N SER A 379 12.64 17.77 11.56
CA SER A 379 13.90 17.80 10.81
C SER A 379 15.10 17.49 11.70
N ILE A 380 16.06 16.70 11.21
CA ILE A 380 17.30 16.41 11.95
C ILE A 380 18.08 17.70 12.16
N SER A 381 18.46 17.96 13.41
CA SER A 381 19.14 19.21 13.77
C SER A 381 20.43 19.41 12.97
N GLY A 382 20.61 20.60 12.41
CA GLY A 382 21.72 20.93 11.51
C GLY A 382 21.56 20.41 10.07
N ARG A 383 20.49 19.67 9.76
CA ARG A 383 20.16 19.17 8.41
C ARG A 383 18.68 19.41 8.09
N PRO A 384 18.26 20.66 7.80
CA PRO A 384 16.84 21.03 7.64
C PRO A 384 16.14 20.30 6.48
N LYS A 385 16.89 19.78 5.51
CA LYS A 385 16.39 19.00 4.37
C LYS A 385 16.20 17.49 4.67
N HIS A 386 16.54 17.04 5.87
CA HIS A 386 16.42 15.65 6.29
C HIS A 386 15.42 15.55 7.43
N THR A 387 14.30 14.86 7.19
CA THR A 387 13.25 14.64 8.17
C THR A 387 13.40 13.26 8.81
N LEU A 388 13.23 13.19 10.12
CA LEU A 388 13.21 11.92 10.87
C LEU A 388 11.76 11.44 11.00
N ALA A 389 11.51 10.23 10.54
CA ALA A 389 10.27 9.50 10.78
C ALA A 389 10.54 8.26 11.63
N LEU A 390 9.63 7.96 12.56
CA LEU A 390 9.75 6.82 13.47
C LEU A 390 8.37 6.22 13.76
N PRO A 391 8.18 4.90 13.63
CA PRO A 391 6.92 4.27 13.99
C PRO A 391 6.76 4.17 15.51
N LEU A 392 5.66 4.67 16.04
CA LEU A 392 5.34 4.53 17.47
C LEU A 392 4.62 3.22 17.80
N PHE A 393 4.09 2.52 16.80
CA PHE A 393 3.33 1.29 17.00
C PHE A 393 3.69 0.24 15.94
N ASP A 394 3.30 -1.00 16.22
CA ASP A 394 3.51 -2.12 15.31
C ASP A 394 2.25 -2.34 14.44
N PRO A 395 2.31 -2.17 13.12
CA PRO A 395 1.15 -2.44 12.26
C PRO A 395 0.84 -3.94 12.15
N VAL A 396 1.77 -4.82 12.54
CA VAL A 396 1.59 -6.29 12.50
C VAL A 396 0.42 -6.73 13.38
N ARG A 397 -0.42 -7.61 12.84
CA ARG A 397 -1.57 -8.18 13.58
C ARG A 397 -1.26 -9.45 14.35
N TYR A 398 -0.32 -10.27 13.87
CA TYR A 398 0.05 -11.53 14.52
C TYR A 398 1.37 -11.38 15.26
N ASN A 399 1.35 -11.59 16.57
CA ASN A 399 2.49 -11.40 17.46
C ASN A 399 3.10 -9.97 17.36
N PRO A 400 2.30 -8.90 17.53
CA PRO A 400 2.83 -7.53 17.52
C PRO A 400 3.85 -7.31 18.64
N ARG A 401 4.88 -6.52 18.35
CA ARG A 401 5.84 -6.11 19.37
C ARG A 401 5.17 -5.10 20.32
N HIS A 402 5.11 -5.45 21.60
CA HIS A 402 4.72 -4.49 22.63
C HIS A 402 5.82 -3.43 22.83
N ARG A 403 5.43 -2.16 22.92
CA ARG A 403 6.36 -1.04 23.08
C ARG A 403 5.89 -0.07 24.15
N THR A 404 6.83 0.41 24.94
CA THR A 404 6.62 1.48 25.92
C THR A 404 7.36 2.74 25.50
N ILE A 405 6.64 3.86 25.47
CA ILE A 405 7.16 5.16 25.01
C ILE A 405 6.92 6.18 26.12
N ASP A 406 7.97 6.87 26.54
CA ASP A 406 7.85 7.99 27.46
C ASP A 406 8.04 9.30 26.68
N VAL A 407 7.10 10.22 26.84
CA VAL A 407 7.11 11.55 26.22
C VAL A 407 7.15 12.60 27.33
N TYR A 408 8.27 13.32 27.41
CA TYR A 408 8.50 14.43 28.33
C TYR A 408 8.38 15.74 27.57
N ALA A 409 7.15 16.18 27.35
CA ALA A 409 6.85 17.32 26.48
C ALA A 409 5.62 18.08 26.95
N ASP A 410 5.54 19.34 26.56
CA ASP A 410 4.34 20.16 26.68
C ASP A 410 3.18 19.52 25.92
N LEU A 411 1.96 19.77 26.41
CA LEU A 411 0.76 19.14 25.85
C LEU A 411 0.61 19.33 24.32
N PRO A 412 0.84 20.52 23.72
CA PRO A 412 0.68 20.69 22.28
C PRO A 412 1.63 19.81 21.46
N VAL A 413 2.87 19.66 21.91
CA VAL A 413 3.87 18.78 21.25
C VAL A 413 3.44 17.32 21.37
N ALA A 414 3.01 16.90 22.56
CA ALA A 414 2.52 15.54 22.78
C ALA A 414 1.25 15.23 21.96
N GLN A 415 0.32 16.18 21.86
CA GLN A 415 -0.87 16.08 21.02
C GLN A 415 -0.52 15.98 19.54
N GLN A 416 0.46 16.74 19.07
CA GLN A 416 0.95 16.66 17.68
C GLN A 416 1.55 15.28 17.36
N ILE A 417 2.35 14.73 18.26
CA ILE A 417 2.92 13.37 18.13
C ILE A 417 1.79 12.34 18.02
N VAL A 418 0.79 12.40 18.90
CA VAL A 418 -0.37 11.49 18.87
C VAL A 418 -1.20 11.65 17.60
N LEU A 419 -1.46 12.90 17.20
CA LEU A 419 -2.25 13.23 16.02
C LEU A 419 -1.59 12.68 14.74
N ARG A 420 -0.26 12.81 14.61
CA ARG A 420 0.49 12.21 13.49
C ARG A 420 0.49 10.69 13.51
N ALA A 421 0.56 10.07 14.70
CA ALA A 421 0.47 8.61 14.85
C ALA A 421 -0.86 8.06 14.30
N MET A 422 -1.95 8.76 14.59
CA MET A 422 -3.28 8.40 14.11
C MET A 422 -3.35 8.38 12.58
N VAL A 423 -2.80 9.41 11.91
CA VAL A 423 -2.85 9.50 10.44
C VAL A 423 -2.05 8.41 9.75
N VAL A 424 -0.92 7.99 10.33
CA VAL A 424 -0.12 6.91 9.78
C VAL A 424 -0.72 5.52 10.06
N GLY A 425 -1.85 5.44 10.79
CA GLY A 425 -2.65 4.23 10.90
C GLY A 425 -2.93 3.76 12.33
N ALA A 426 -2.50 4.49 13.37
CA ALA A 426 -2.80 4.13 14.75
C ALA A 426 -4.28 4.39 15.10
N ASP A 427 -4.85 3.49 15.88
CA ASP A 427 -6.09 3.71 16.62
C ASP A 427 -5.71 4.08 18.06
N VAL A 428 -5.99 5.33 18.46
CA VAL A 428 -5.49 5.92 19.70
C VAL A 428 -6.59 6.09 20.72
N GLU A 429 -6.34 5.60 21.93
CA GLU A 429 -7.18 5.84 23.10
C GLU A 429 -6.40 6.64 24.15
N VAL A 430 -6.96 7.78 24.56
CA VAL A 430 -6.33 8.70 25.51
C VAL A 430 -6.97 8.59 26.88
N HIS A 431 -6.16 8.25 27.87
CA HIS A 431 -6.46 8.31 29.30
C HIS A 431 -5.70 9.52 29.87
N SER A 432 -6.40 10.52 30.40
CA SER A 432 -5.76 11.78 30.83
C SER A 432 -6.32 12.27 32.17
N ALA A 433 -5.47 12.89 32.99
CA ALA A 433 -5.90 13.67 34.16
C ALA A 433 -6.58 15.01 33.76
N ARG A 434 -6.42 15.42 32.49
CA ARG A 434 -6.90 16.69 31.92
C ARG A 434 -7.71 16.45 30.63
N PRO A 435 -8.80 15.64 30.69
CA PRO A 435 -9.52 15.20 29.49
C PRO A 435 -10.11 16.36 28.67
N GLN A 436 -10.44 17.48 29.30
CA GLN A 436 -10.99 18.67 28.63
C GLN A 436 -10.02 19.24 27.59
N ARG A 437 -8.69 19.13 27.81
CA ARG A 437 -7.69 19.60 26.85
C ARG A 437 -7.52 18.68 25.64
N TRP A 438 -7.89 17.41 25.77
CA TRP A 438 -7.90 16.46 24.65
C TRP A 438 -9.22 16.44 23.89
N GLN A 439 -10.33 16.81 24.53
CA GLN A 439 -11.67 16.80 23.92
C GLN A 439 -11.72 17.63 22.63
N GLN A 440 -10.98 18.73 22.57
CA GLN A 440 -10.89 19.57 21.38
C GLN A 440 -10.26 18.82 20.20
N LEU A 441 -9.14 18.15 20.43
CA LEU A 441 -8.46 17.35 19.42
C LEU A 441 -9.36 16.23 18.91
N VAL A 442 -10.01 15.48 19.83
CA VAL A 442 -10.95 14.40 19.48
C VAL A 442 -12.12 14.93 18.65
N THR A 443 -12.70 16.06 19.05
CA THR A 443 -13.82 16.69 18.32
C THR A 443 -13.39 17.20 16.94
N ALA A 444 -12.18 17.75 16.81
CA ALA A 444 -11.64 18.25 15.56
C ALA A 444 -11.29 17.12 14.57
N VAL A 445 -10.84 15.97 15.07
CA VAL A 445 -10.64 14.75 14.26
C VAL A 445 -11.99 14.19 13.81
N GLY A 446 -12.97 14.10 14.71
CA GLY A 446 -14.34 13.71 14.40
C GLY A 446 -14.53 12.25 13.99
N ASP A 447 -13.54 11.40 14.25
CA ASP A 447 -13.55 9.95 13.97
C ASP A 447 -13.24 9.17 15.25
N PRO A 448 -14.26 8.60 15.93
CA PRO A 448 -14.09 7.93 17.22
C PRO A 448 -13.35 6.59 17.12
N ASP A 449 -13.25 6.00 15.93
CA ASP A 449 -12.52 4.74 15.74
C ASP A 449 -11.00 4.98 15.74
N SER A 450 -10.55 6.14 15.26
CA SER A 450 -9.12 6.47 15.14
C SER A 450 -8.55 7.26 16.31
N LEU A 451 -9.33 8.17 16.92
CA LEU A 451 -8.91 8.90 18.13
C LEU A 451 -10.09 9.08 19.08
N ARG A 452 -9.95 8.58 20.31
CA ARG A 452 -10.97 8.70 21.34
C ARG A 452 -10.40 8.98 22.72
N LEU A 453 -11.26 9.52 23.59
CA LEU A 453 -11.00 9.61 25.02
C LEU A 453 -11.56 8.37 25.72
N ALA A 454 -10.79 7.83 26.66
CA ALA A 454 -11.26 6.74 27.50
C ALA A 454 -12.43 7.22 28.36
N PRO A 455 -13.48 6.39 28.55
CA PRO A 455 -14.56 6.71 29.48
C PRO A 455 -14.00 6.81 30.90
N ASP A 456 -14.60 7.69 31.71
CA ASP A 456 -14.26 7.77 33.12
C ASP A 456 -14.50 6.41 33.81
N ALA A 457 -13.70 6.10 34.84
CA ALA A 457 -13.73 4.80 35.51
C ALA A 457 -15.11 4.43 36.09
N SER A 458 -16.00 5.40 36.28
CA SER A 458 -17.40 5.20 36.69
C SER A 458 -18.32 4.68 35.57
N ASP A 459 -17.98 4.95 34.30
CA ASP A 459 -18.79 4.62 33.12
C ASP A 459 -18.28 3.37 32.37
N ALA A 460 -17.14 2.83 32.82
CA ALA A 460 -16.50 1.64 32.25
C ALA A 460 -17.35 0.37 32.39
N GLU A 461 -18.23 0.27 33.40
CA GLU A 461 -19.13 -0.88 33.60
C GLU A 461 -20.28 -0.97 32.58
N GLN A 462 -20.55 0.10 31.81
CA GLN A 462 -21.71 0.19 30.91
C GLN A 462 -21.33 0.29 29.43
N THR A 463 -20.03 0.35 29.11
CA THR A 463 -19.58 0.43 27.72
C THR A 463 -19.53 -0.98 27.11
N PRO A 464 -20.26 -1.27 26.02
CA PRO A 464 -20.24 -2.60 25.42
C PRO A 464 -18.81 -2.97 24.99
N ALA A 465 -18.44 -4.23 25.21
CA ALA A 465 -17.15 -4.86 24.90
C ALA A 465 -16.76 -4.89 23.40
N ALA A 466 -17.44 -4.09 22.57
CA ALA A 466 -17.28 -4.00 21.12
C ALA A 466 -16.49 -2.76 20.66
N ALA A 467 -15.90 -1.98 21.58
CA ALA A 467 -14.99 -0.90 21.20
C ALA A 467 -13.77 -1.48 20.47
N ALA A 468 -13.46 -0.96 19.28
CA ALA A 468 -12.30 -1.38 18.51
C ALA A 468 -11.03 -1.27 19.36
N GLN A 469 -10.25 -2.35 19.43
CA GLN A 469 -9.03 -2.38 20.23
C GLN A 469 -8.06 -1.30 19.74
N ALA A 470 -7.70 -0.37 20.62
CA ALA A 470 -6.70 0.66 20.30
C ALA A 470 -5.35 0.00 20.06
N THR A 471 -4.59 0.51 19.09
CA THR A 471 -3.18 0.13 18.90
C THR A 471 -2.26 0.89 19.84
N ILE A 472 -2.64 2.13 20.20
CA ILE A 472 -1.91 2.98 21.15
C ILE A 472 -2.81 3.39 22.31
N ALA A 473 -2.36 3.13 23.54
CA ALA A 473 -2.94 3.70 24.75
C ALA A 473 -2.04 4.83 25.28
N VAL A 474 -2.59 6.03 25.36
CA VAL A 474 -1.89 7.23 25.84
C VAL A 474 -2.32 7.52 27.29
N PHE A 475 -1.35 7.68 28.18
CA PHE A 475 -1.54 8.00 29.59
C PHE A 475 -0.92 9.38 29.89
N ASP A 476 -1.76 10.40 29.97
CA ASP A 476 -1.35 11.79 30.17
C ASP A 476 -1.47 12.21 31.63
N GLN A 477 -0.33 12.46 32.28
CA GLN A 477 -0.20 12.79 33.70
C GLN A 477 -0.85 11.79 34.67
N ILE A 478 -1.02 10.54 34.25
CA ILE A 478 -1.55 9.45 35.07
C ILE A 478 -0.65 8.22 34.97
N PRO A 479 -0.64 7.34 35.99
CA PRO A 479 0.09 6.08 35.90
C PRO A 479 -0.50 5.19 34.80
N PRO A 480 0.35 4.50 34.01
CA PRO A 480 -0.13 3.59 32.98
C PRO A 480 -0.91 2.43 33.62
N ARG A 481 -2.01 2.05 32.98
CA ARG A 481 -2.85 0.91 33.36
C ARG A 481 -2.67 -0.23 32.36
N ALA A 482 -3.07 -1.44 32.74
CA ALA A 482 -3.11 -2.55 31.81
C ALA A 482 -4.05 -2.20 30.64
N SER A 483 -3.52 -2.27 29.42
CA SER A 483 -4.24 -2.02 28.18
C SER A 483 -4.01 -3.18 27.22
N ALA A 484 -5.00 -3.45 26.37
CA ALA A 484 -4.86 -4.39 25.26
C ALA A 484 -4.03 -3.80 24.10
N ALA A 485 -3.79 -2.49 24.10
CA ALA A 485 -2.95 -1.83 23.12
C ALA A 485 -1.52 -2.35 23.18
N HIS A 486 -0.92 -2.61 22.02
CA HIS A 486 0.46 -3.07 21.96
C HIS A 486 1.46 -1.93 22.25
N THR A 487 1.10 -0.68 21.98
CA THR A 487 1.92 0.48 22.39
C THR A 487 1.30 1.22 23.57
N THR A 488 2.10 1.47 24.59
CA THR A 488 1.78 2.36 25.71
C THR A 488 2.61 3.62 25.64
N VAL A 489 1.97 4.79 25.61
CA VAL A 489 2.63 6.10 25.64
C VAL A 489 2.33 6.78 26.97
N THR A 490 3.34 7.14 27.75
CA THR A 490 3.17 7.97 28.95
C THR A 490 3.60 9.40 28.63
N ILE A 491 2.73 10.38 28.89
CA ILE A 491 3.04 11.80 28.74
C ILE A 491 3.26 12.41 30.12
N SER A 492 4.41 13.06 30.31
CA SER A 492 4.82 13.77 31.51
C SER A 492 5.32 15.17 31.15
N GLU A 493 5.36 16.07 32.13
CA GLU A 493 5.89 17.41 31.94
C GLU A 493 7.40 17.38 31.62
N PRO A 494 7.91 18.34 30.84
CA PRO A 494 9.33 18.46 30.55
C PRO A 494 10.19 18.48 31.82
N GLY A 495 11.30 17.74 31.82
CA GLY A 495 12.24 17.66 32.96
C GLY A 495 11.82 16.72 34.09
N ALA A 496 10.68 16.02 33.98
CA ALA A 496 10.33 14.95 34.91
C ALA A 496 11.37 13.80 34.87
N PRO A 497 11.54 13.03 35.97
CA PRO A 497 12.54 11.97 36.03
C PRO A 497 12.26 10.87 34.99
N ARG A 498 13.28 10.51 34.21
CA ARG A 498 13.23 9.44 33.21
C ARG A 498 12.90 8.09 33.87
N ARG A 499 11.93 7.36 33.34
CA ARG A 499 11.78 5.94 33.67
C ARG A 499 12.83 5.16 32.89
N ARG A 500 13.51 4.23 33.56
CA ARG A 500 14.59 3.43 32.95
C ARG A 500 14.09 2.26 32.08
N SER A 501 12.78 2.06 31.99
CA SER A 501 12.16 0.89 31.37
C SER A 501 11.49 1.16 30.03
N ALA A 502 11.54 2.39 29.51
CA ALA A 502 10.92 2.73 28.23
C ALA A 502 11.80 2.28 27.05
N ASP A 503 11.17 1.73 26.01
CA ASP A 503 11.86 1.34 24.77
C ASP A 503 12.22 2.57 23.92
N LEU A 504 11.46 3.66 24.04
CA LEU A 504 11.68 4.93 23.37
C LEU A 504 11.39 6.07 24.34
N ALA A 505 12.27 7.08 24.39
CA ALA A 505 12.00 8.32 25.11
C ALA A 505 12.08 9.52 24.17
N ILE A 506 11.11 10.43 24.29
CA ILE A 506 11.06 11.69 23.56
C ILE A 506 11.08 12.82 24.59
N ASP A 507 12.18 13.57 24.65
CA ASP A 507 12.36 14.68 25.58
C ASP A 507 12.30 16.01 24.84
N GLN A 508 11.42 16.91 25.24
CA GLN A 508 11.42 18.28 24.72
C GLN A 508 12.55 19.08 25.38
N VAL A 509 13.48 19.59 24.56
CA VAL A 509 14.67 20.32 25.02
C VAL A 509 14.47 21.84 24.88
N SER A 510 13.68 22.27 23.91
CA SER A 510 13.25 23.65 23.71
C SER A 510 11.83 23.70 23.16
N GLU A 511 11.27 24.90 23.00
CA GLU A 511 9.97 25.10 22.33
C GLU A 511 9.94 24.53 20.90
N THR A 512 11.11 24.41 20.26
CA THR A 512 11.23 24.03 18.84
C THR A 512 12.03 22.75 18.62
N ALA A 513 12.49 22.05 19.66
CA ALA A 513 13.34 20.88 19.50
C ALA A 513 13.07 19.78 20.53
N ILE A 514 13.15 18.54 20.05
CA ILE A 514 13.02 17.31 20.83
C ILE A 514 14.24 16.42 20.66
N ASP A 515 14.63 15.71 21.72
CA ASP A 515 15.60 14.63 21.68
C ASP A 515 14.86 13.29 21.66
N VAL A 516 15.08 12.52 20.60
CA VAL A 516 14.50 11.19 20.43
C VAL A 516 15.55 10.16 20.79
N SER A 517 15.39 9.51 21.95
CA SER A 517 16.30 8.50 22.47
C SER A 517 15.81 7.09 22.13
N ILE A 518 16.47 6.47 21.16
CA ILE A 518 16.27 5.10 20.67
C ILE A 518 17.38 4.22 21.30
N PRO A 519 17.19 2.90 21.50
CA PRO A 519 18.15 2.06 22.25
C PRO A 519 19.63 2.20 21.87
N MET A 520 19.95 2.57 20.63
CA MET A 520 21.33 2.73 20.15
C MET A 520 21.79 4.17 19.89
N ARG A 521 20.88 5.16 19.88
CA ARG A 521 21.22 6.56 19.55
C ARG A 521 20.17 7.55 20.08
N THR A 522 20.63 8.74 20.47
CA THR A 522 19.77 9.91 20.65
C THR A 522 19.93 10.83 19.45
N VAL A 523 18.81 11.21 18.84
CA VAL A 523 18.77 12.12 17.69
C VAL A 523 18.03 13.38 18.08
N ARG A 524 18.66 14.54 17.92
CA ARG A 524 18.00 15.83 18.09
C ARG A 524 17.24 16.21 16.83
N VAL A 525 15.98 16.57 17.00
CA VAL A 525 15.04 16.86 15.94
C VAL A 525 14.39 18.21 16.21
N ASP A 526 14.45 19.10 15.22
CA ASP A 526 13.74 20.37 15.24
C ASP A 526 12.29 20.12 14.81
N LEU A 527 11.33 20.54 15.63
CA LEU A 527 9.91 20.37 15.40
C LEU A 527 9.49 21.10 14.13
N ILE A 528 8.73 20.40 13.29
CA ILE A 528 8.10 20.99 12.11
C ILE A 528 6.68 21.32 12.50
N GLU A 529 6.32 22.61 12.43
CA GLU A 529 4.94 23.10 12.51
C GLU A 529 4.40 23.34 11.11
N PRO A 530 3.62 22.40 10.54
CA PRO A 530 2.97 22.61 9.26
C PRO A 530 1.86 23.63 9.42
N ARG A 531 1.74 24.51 8.44
CA ARG A 531 0.64 25.48 8.36
C ARG A 531 -0.70 24.72 8.43
N GLY A 532 -1.46 24.96 9.48
CA GLY A 532 -2.79 24.38 9.67
C GLY A 532 -2.88 23.22 10.67
N GLU A 533 -1.78 22.68 11.21
CA GLU A 533 -1.88 21.74 12.35
C GLU A 533 -2.33 22.46 13.63
N THR A 534 -1.95 23.72 13.80
CA THR A 534 -2.32 24.57 14.93
C THR A 534 -3.83 24.62 15.17
N ARG A 535 -4.68 24.51 14.13
CA ARG A 535 -6.14 24.51 14.29
C ARG A 535 -6.69 23.29 15.05
N TYR A 536 -5.91 22.21 15.12
CA TYR A 536 -6.25 21.00 15.89
C TYR A 536 -5.73 21.06 17.32
N LEU A 537 -4.77 21.95 17.60
CA LEU A 537 -4.03 22.05 18.85
C LEU A 537 -4.43 23.29 19.68
N ASP A 538 -4.79 24.40 19.01
CA ASP A 538 -5.13 25.68 19.64
C ASP A 538 -6.63 25.98 19.60
N SER A 539 -7.22 26.15 20.79
CA SER A 539 -8.23 27.20 21.00
C SER A 539 -8.38 27.58 22.48
N MET A 540 -7.56 28.55 22.94
CA MET A 540 -8.00 29.72 23.74
C MET A 540 -6.81 30.62 24.08
N GLY A 541 -6.82 31.88 23.63
CA GLY A 541 -5.85 32.87 24.09
C GLY A 541 -5.81 34.24 23.39
N ASN A 542 -6.41 34.42 22.20
CA ASN A 542 -6.57 35.76 21.65
C ASN A 542 -7.97 35.90 21.05
N PRO A 543 -8.82 36.85 21.50
CA PRO A 543 -9.91 37.31 20.65
C PRO A 543 -9.29 37.73 19.31
N PRO A 544 -10.00 37.60 18.17
CA PRO A 544 -9.49 38.14 16.92
C PRO A 544 -9.07 39.58 17.20
N ALA A 545 -7.78 39.88 16.97
CA ALA A 545 -7.31 41.25 17.00
C ALA A 545 -8.33 42.05 16.18
N ALA A 546 -9.00 42.99 16.85
CA ALA A 546 -10.02 43.82 16.25
C ALA A 546 -9.49 44.24 14.88
N GLY A 547 -10.27 43.95 13.83
CA GLY A 547 -9.95 44.38 12.49
C GLY A 547 -9.58 45.87 12.51
N PRO A 548 -8.72 46.31 11.57
CA PRO A 548 -8.28 47.70 11.53
C PRO A 548 -9.49 48.63 11.68
N PRO A 549 -9.38 49.69 12.51
CA PRO A 549 -10.53 50.50 12.87
C PRO A 549 -11.23 50.98 11.60
N ALA A 550 -12.54 50.73 11.55
CA ALA A 550 -13.39 51.28 10.51
C ALA A 550 -13.12 52.79 10.43
N ILE A 551 -12.77 53.25 9.24
CA ILE A 551 -12.62 54.66 8.94
C ILE A 551 -14.00 55.29 9.13
N THR A 552 -14.18 55.94 10.28
CA THR A 552 -15.34 56.77 10.56
C THR A 552 -15.26 58.00 9.65
N VAL A 553 -15.94 57.96 8.51
CA VAL A 553 -16.25 59.17 7.76
C VAL A 553 -17.40 59.86 8.49
N ALA A 554 -17.03 60.84 9.32
CA ALA A 554 -17.98 61.75 9.93
C ALA A 554 -18.32 62.89 8.97
N GLY A 555 -19.59 63.00 8.62
CA GLY A 555 -20.29 64.28 8.52
C GLY A 555 -20.37 64.97 7.14
N GLY A 556 -21.62 65.15 6.68
CA GLY A 556 -22.04 66.04 5.60
C GLY A 556 -22.89 65.27 4.60
N GLY A 557 -24.18 65.48 4.42
CA GLY A 557 -25.10 66.54 4.81
C GLY A 557 -26.41 66.26 4.05
N SER A 558 -27.52 66.58 4.68
CA SER A 558 -28.92 66.44 4.24
C SER A 558 -29.22 66.69 2.75
N MET A 559 -30.12 65.88 2.16
CA MET A 559 -31.17 66.35 1.24
C MET A 559 -32.35 65.33 1.14
N PRO A 560 -33.58 65.79 0.81
CA PRO A 560 -34.86 65.21 1.25
C PRO A 560 -35.56 64.35 0.17
N PRO A 561 -36.78 63.79 0.41
CA PRO A 561 -37.23 62.54 -0.20
C PRO A 561 -37.99 62.68 -1.53
N ALA A 562 -38.15 61.51 -2.14
CA ALA A 562 -38.61 61.18 -3.48
C ALA A 562 -39.89 61.87 -4.02
N GLY A 563 -39.85 62.15 -5.33
CA GLY A 563 -41.01 62.28 -6.21
C GLY A 563 -40.83 61.36 -7.44
N PRO A 564 -41.91 60.85 -8.08
CA PRO A 564 -41.82 59.70 -8.98
C PRO A 564 -41.91 60.02 -10.48
N ALA A 565 -41.66 58.96 -11.26
CA ALA A 565 -42.04 58.70 -12.66
C ALA A 565 -41.12 59.25 -13.77
N HIS A 566 -40.55 58.37 -14.59
CA HIS A 566 -41.17 58.03 -15.88
C HIS A 566 -40.44 56.91 -16.62
N VAL A 567 -41.24 56.06 -17.27
CA VAL A 567 -40.89 55.02 -18.23
C VAL A 567 -40.72 55.64 -19.62
N VAL A 568 -39.61 55.36 -20.29
CA VAL A 568 -39.39 55.34 -21.77
C VAL A 568 -38.11 54.47 -21.95
N GLY A 569 -37.97 53.43 -22.78
CA GLY A 569 -38.70 52.99 -23.97
C GLY A 569 -37.78 53.09 -25.20
N ALA A 570 -37.27 51.94 -25.69
CA ALA A 570 -36.50 51.75 -26.95
C ALA A 570 -35.15 52.51 -27.02
N GLU A 571 -34.12 52.09 -27.74
CA GLU A 571 -34.10 51.56 -29.09
C GLU A 571 -32.74 50.88 -29.37
N SER A 572 -32.78 49.94 -30.30
CA SER A 572 -31.64 49.21 -30.85
C SER A 572 -31.16 49.93 -32.12
N ASP A 573 -29.85 50.07 -32.31
CA ASP A 573 -29.18 50.08 -33.62
C ASP A 573 -27.66 50.08 -33.37
N GLU A 574 -26.92 49.04 -33.74
CA GLU A 574 -26.33 48.76 -35.05
C GLU A 574 -25.12 49.64 -35.45
N VAL A 575 -24.05 48.93 -35.86
CA VAL A 575 -23.17 49.23 -37.01
C VAL A 575 -21.83 49.96 -36.80
N ARG A 576 -20.78 49.17 -37.08
CA ARG A 576 -19.46 49.45 -37.72
C ARG A 576 -18.44 50.34 -37.00
N ARG A 577 -17.30 49.74 -36.64
CA ARG A 577 -16.22 49.37 -37.60
C ARG A 577 -15.33 48.28 -37.02
#